data_AF-A0A2I3EVP2-F1
#
_entry.id   AF-A0A2I3EVP2-F1
#
_cell.length_a   1.000
_cell.length_b   1.000
_cell.length_c   1.000
_cell.angle_alpha   90.00
_cell.angle_beta   90.00
_cell.angle_gamma   90.00
#
_symmetry.space_group_name_H-M   'P 1'
#
loop_
_entity.id
_entity.type
_entity.pdbx_description
1 polymer ?
#
loop_
_entity_poly.entity_id
_entity_poly.type
_entity_poly.pdbx_seq_one_letter_code
_entity_poly.pdbx_strand_id
1 'polypeptide(L)' 'MRPKGHFAYSDVMPTKSDPGEIGDVEPLTDSTASQARRVVAAYANDADECRMFLSMLGIAPTKPET' A
#
# COMPACT_ATOMS: atom_id res chain seq x y z
N MET A 1 -35.47 -11.16 41.75
CA MET A 1 -34.53 -10.24 42.41
C MET A 1 -33.12 -10.48 41.87
N ARG A 2 -32.66 -9.74 40.83
CA ARG A 2 -31.26 -9.67 40.36
C ARG A 2 -31.02 -8.29 39.69
N PRO A 3 -29.81 -7.71 39.77
CA PRO A 3 -29.59 -6.27 39.87
C PRO A 3 -29.43 -5.57 38.52
N LYS A 4 -29.78 -4.28 38.48
CA LYS A 4 -29.48 -3.35 37.39
C LYS A 4 -27.98 -3.03 37.41
N GLY A 5 -27.23 -3.59 36.47
CA GLY A 5 -25.88 -3.16 36.17
C GLY A 5 -25.92 -1.99 35.19
N HIS A 6 -25.59 -0.79 35.67
CA HIS A 6 -25.06 0.27 34.81
C HIS A 6 -23.70 -0.19 34.26
N PHE A 7 -23.54 -0.25 32.94
CA PHE A 7 -22.22 -0.29 32.31
C PHE A 7 -22.18 0.67 31.12
N ALA A 8 -21.41 1.74 31.35
CA ALA A 8 -20.65 2.60 30.45
C ALA A 8 -21.02 2.67 28.96
N TYR A 9 -21.24 3.91 28.52
CA TYR A 9 -20.94 4.36 27.16
C TYR A 9 -19.48 4.00 26.83
N SER A 10 -19.28 3.24 25.76
CA SER A 10 -18.01 3.19 25.06
C SER A 10 -18.34 3.14 23.58
N ASP A 11 -17.96 4.23 22.93
CA ASP A 11 -17.95 4.48 21.50
C ASP A 11 -17.89 3.16 20.69
N VAL A 12 -19.05 2.74 20.15
CA VAL A 12 -19.09 1.67 19.15
C VAL A 12 -18.43 2.26 17.91
N MET A 13 -17.12 2.09 17.83
CA MET A 13 -16.42 2.09 16.55
C MET A 13 -17.14 1.02 15.71
N PRO A 14 -17.79 1.36 14.59
CA PRO A 14 -18.26 0.34 13.69
C PRO A 14 -17.01 -0.38 13.20
N THR A 15 -16.75 -1.58 13.72
CA THR A 15 -15.78 -2.50 13.14
C THR A 15 -16.33 -2.96 11.79
N LYS A 16 -16.28 -2.08 10.80
CA LYS A 16 -16.61 -2.40 9.41
C LYS A 16 -15.49 -1.90 8.52
N SER A 17 -14.34 -2.54 8.65
CA SER A 17 -13.59 -2.93 7.46
C SER A 17 -13.49 -4.44 7.50
N ASP A 18 -14.48 -5.04 6.86
CA ASP A 18 -14.38 -6.39 6.34
C ASP A 18 -13.04 -6.54 5.61
N PRO A 19 -12.20 -7.53 5.94
CA PRO A 19 -10.91 -7.73 5.28
C PRO A 19 -11.05 -8.27 3.84
N GLY A 20 -12.22 -8.15 3.21
CA GLY A 20 -12.64 -8.93 2.04
C GLY A 20 -12.83 -8.19 0.74
N GLU A 21 -12.30 -6.98 0.53
CA GLU A 21 -12.30 -6.38 -0.81
C GLU A 21 -11.15 -5.37 -1.05
N ILE A 22 -9.90 -5.76 -0.79
CA ILE A 22 -8.82 -5.28 -1.66
C ILE A 22 -8.96 -6.14 -2.91
N GLY A 23 -9.84 -5.70 -3.83
CA GLY A 23 -10.05 -6.37 -5.11
C GLY A 23 -8.70 -6.67 -5.78
N ASP A 24 -8.62 -7.81 -6.45
CA ASP A 24 -7.44 -8.32 -7.16
C ASP A 24 -6.65 -7.16 -7.76
N VAL A 25 -5.59 -6.73 -7.06
CA VAL A 25 -4.85 -5.55 -7.46
C VAL A 25 -4.12 -5.98 -8.72
N GLU A 26 -4.64 -5.56 -9.87
CA GLU A 26 -4.08 -5.93 -11.17
C GLU A 26 -2.57 -5.62 -11.12
N PRO A 27 -1.71 -6.65 -11.30
CA PRO A 27 -0.28 -6.46 -11.24
C PRO A 27 0.11 -5.32 -12.18
N LEU A 28 0.99 -4.42 -11.72
CA LEU A 28 1.46 -3.31 -12.54
C LEU A 28 1.85 -3.82 -13.92
N THR A 29 1.17 -3.34 -14.96
CA THR A 29 1.57 -3.65 -16.33
C THR A 29 3.02 -3.20 -16.54
N ASP A 30 3.79 -3.90 -17.36
CA ASP A 30 5.18 -3.54 -17.68
C ASP A 30 5.32 -2.07 -18.14
N SER A 31 4.30 -1.55 -18.83
CA SER A 31 4.21 -0.15 -19.25
C SER A 31 4.07 0.82 -18.07
N THR A 32 3.31 0.48 -17.04
CA THR A 32 3.18 1.30 -15.82
C THR A 32 4.48 1.26 -15.02
N ALA A 33 5.11 0.09 -14.89
CA ALA A 33 6.40 -0.04 -14.22
C ALA A 33 7.50 0.77 -14.92
N SER A 34 7.52 0.79 -16.26
CA SER A 34 8.45 1.62 -17.04
C SER A 34 8.22 3.12 -16.85
N GLN A 35 6.96 3.57 -16.86
CA GLN A 35 6.63 4.98 -16.61
C GLN A 35 7.02 5.41 -15.20
N ALA A 36 6.69 4.60 -14.18
CA ALA A 36 7.08 4.84 -12.80
C ALA A 36 8.60 4.93 -12.65
N ARG A 37 9.37 4.04 -13.30
CA ARG A 37 10.84 4.12 -13.31
C ARG A 37 11.36 5.43 -13.89
N ARG A 38 10.79 5.90 -14.99
CA ARG A 38 11.17 7.18 -15.61
C ARG A 38 10.87 8.37 -14.71
N VAL A 39 9.71 8.36 -14.06
CA VAL A 39 9.31 9.40 -13.11
C VAL A 39 10.24 9.39 -11.90
N VAL A 40 10.42 8.24 -11.25
CA VAL A 40 11.29 8.11 -10.08
C VAL A 40 12.74 8.54 -10.41
N ALA A 41 13.28 8.11 -11.55
CA ALA A 41 14.63 8.51 -11.97
C ALA A 41 14.77 10.00 -12.26
N ALA A 42 13.69 10.70 -12.61
CA ALA A 42 13.71 12.14 -12.84
C ALA A 42 13.65 12.97 -11.54
N TYR A 43 13.12 12.39 -10.46
CA TYR A 43 12.86 13.12 -9.21
C TYR A 43 13.70 12.68 -8.01
N ALA A 44 14.20 11.44 -8.00
CA ALA A 44 15.06 10.95 -6.93
C ALA A 44 16.44 11.63 -6.97
N ASN A 45 16.98 11.93 -5.79
CA ASN A 45 18.28 12.59 -5.69
C ASN A 45 19.44 11.61 -5.97
N ASP A 46 19.26 10.34 -5.61
CA ASP A 46 20.27 9.30 -5.75
C ASP A 46 19.66 7.89 -5.91
N ALA A 47 20.54 6.91 -6.17
CA ALA A 47 20.16 5.54 -6.48
C ALA A 47 19.49 4.81 -5.30
N ASP A 48 19.76 5.23 -4.06
CA ASP A 48 19.15 4.65 -2.87
C ASP A 48 17.67 5.03 -2.77
N GLU A 49 17.36 6.32 -2.93
CA GLU A 49 15.98 6.81 -3.02
C GLU A 49 15.21 6.17 -4.18
N CYS A 50 15.84 6.03 -5.36
CA CYS A 50 15.23 5.33 -6.50
C CYS A 50 14.73 3.94 -6.11
N ARG A 51 15.58 3.16 -5.41
CA ARG A 51 15.24 1.79 -4.99
C ARG A 51 14.11 1.79 -3.97
N MET A 52 14.12 2.74 -3.04
CA MET A 52 13.08 2.86 -2.03
C MET A 52 11.73 3.20 -2.66
N PHE A 53 11.68 4.19 -3.57
CA PHE A 53 10.45 4.57 -4.27
C PHE A 53 9.89 3.44 -5.14
N LEU A 54 10.76 2.74 -5.88
CA LEU A 54 10.34 1.59 -6.69
C LEU A 54 9.84 0.43 -5.82
N SER A 55 10.48 0.19 -4.67
CA SER A 55 10.06 -0.85 -3.74
C SER A 55 8.71 -0.55 -3.09
N MET A 56 8.42 0.73 -2.77
CA MET A 56 7.10 1.16 -2.30
C MET A 56 6.00 0.95 -3.36
N LEU A 57 6.36 1.07 -4.63
CA LEU A 57 5.46 0.78 -5.75
C LEU A 57 5.37 -0.73 -6.08
N GLY A 58 6.12 -1.59 -5.40
CA GLY A 58 6.20 -3.02 -5.72
C GLY A 58 6.92 -3.32 -7.05
N ILE A 59 7.69 -2.37 -7.57
CA ILE A 59 8.43 -2.50 -8.83
C ILE A 59 9.81 -3.07 -8.54
N ALA A 60 10.06 -4.29 -8.99
CA ALA A 60 11.40 -4.87 -8.92
C ALA A 60 12.41 -4.06 -9.77
N PRO A 61 13.67 -3.94 -9.32
CA PRO A 61 14.72 -3.32 -10.12
C PRO A 61 14.85 -4.06 -11.46
N THR A 62 14.92 -3.32 -12.57
CA THR A 62 15.25 -3.91 -13.86
C THR A 62 16.63 -4.53 -13.78
N LYS A 63 16.73 -5.84 -14.03
CA LYS A 63 18.02 -6.40 -14.41
C LYS A 63 18.44 -5.69 -15.71
N PRO A 64 19.64 -5.08 -15.78
CA PRO A 64 20.17 -4.66 -17.05
C PRO A 64 20.37 -5.91 -17.90
N GLU A 65 19.51 -6.14 -18.88
CA GLU A 65 19.80 -7.09 -19.95
C GLU A 65 20.90 -6.44 -20.81
N THR A 66 21.95 -7.21 -21.06
CA THR A 66 23.25 -6.79 -21.63
C THR A 66 23.14 -6.36 -23.08
#